data_AF-A0A3D0HE27-F1
#
_entry.id   AF-A0A3D0HE27-F1
#
_cell.length_a   1.000
_cell.length_b   1.000
_cell.length_c   1.000
_cell.angle_alpha   90.00
_cell.angle_beta   90.00
_cell.angle_gamma   90.00
#
_symmetry.space_group_name_H-M   'P 1'
#
loop_
_entity.id
_entity.type
_entity.pdbx_description
1 polymer ?
#
loop_
_entity_poly.entity_id
_entity_poly.type
_entity_poly.pdbx_seq_one_letter_code
_entity_poly.pdbx_strand_id
1 'polypeptide(L)' 'MDKKIVLASGNKGKMREFAALFAGRGIEVLSQKELG' A
#
# COMPACT_ATOMS: atom_id res chain seq x y z
N MET A 1 16.30 0.77 -2.54
CA MET A 1 15.73 1.77 -1.63
C MET A 1 14.24 1.71 -1.84
N ASP A 2 13.54 1.02 -0.95
CA ASP A 2 12.15 0.65 -1.17
C ASP A 2 11.28 1.88 -0.90
N LYS A 3 10.49 2.28 -1.90
CA LYS A 3 9.62 3.45 -1.80
C LYS A 3 8.34 3.04 -1.10
N LYS A 4 7.93 3.78 -0.07
CA LYS A 4 6.69 3.49 0.66
C LYS A 4 5.62 4.51 0.31
N ILE A 5 4.42 4.04 0.05
CA ILE A 5 3.23 4.89 -0.14
C ILE A 5 2.15 4.48 0.86
N VAL A 6 1.42 5.46 1.36
CA VAL A 6 0.31 5.23 2.27
C VAL A 6 -0.97 5.31 1.47
N LEU A 7 -1.79 4.26 1.55
CA LEU A 7 -3.15 4.33 1.07
C LEU A 7 -4.05 4.87 2.20
N ALA A 8 -4.55 6.09 2.02
CA ALA A 8 -5.52 6.76 2.90
C ALA A 8 -6.92 6.12 2.78
N SER A 9 -7.00 4.80 2.91
CA SER A 9 -8.23 4.02 2.87
C SER A 9 -8.16 2.85 3.82
N GLY A 10 -9.24 2.62 4.56
CA GLY A 10 -9.40 1.42 5.40
C GLY A 10 -9.93 0.19 4.65
N ASN A 11 -10.15 0.27 3.33
CA ASN A 11 -10.75 -0.81 2.56
C ASN A 11 -9.72 -1.90 2.22
N LYS A 12 -9.96 -3.12 2.70
CA LYS A 12 -9.07 -4.28 2.48
C LYS A 12 -8.97 -4.70 1.01
N GLY A 13 -10.01 -4.51 0.20
CA GLY A 13 -9.99 -4.78 -1.24
C GLY A 13 -9.03 -3.85 -1.97
N LYS A 14 -9.11 -2.54 -1.70
CA LYS A 14 -8.19 -1.55 -2.27
C LYS A 14 -6.73 -1.81 -1.90
N MET A 15 -6.45 -2.24 -0.65
CA MET A 15 -5.09 -2.63 -0.26
C MET A 15 -4.55 -3.78 -1.12
N ARG A 16 -5.36 -4.80 -1.40
CA ARG A 16 -4.96 -5.93 -2.24
C ARG A 16 -4.71 -5.52 -3.69
N GLU A 17 -5.61 -4.72 -4.25
CA GLU A 17 -5.49 -4.23 -5.64
C GLU A 17 -4.25 -3.35 -5.82
N PHE A 18 -3.98 -2.43 -4.88
CA PHE A 18 -2.82 -1.55 -4.95
C PHE A 18 -1.52 -2.31 -4.71
N ALA A 19 -1.49 -3.26 -3.76
CA ALA A 19 -0.33 -4.12 -3.56
C ALA A 19 -0.01 -4.92 -4.83
N ALA A 20 -1.03 -5.45 -5.52
CA ALA A 20 -0.84 -6.14 -6.80
C ALA A 20 -0.37 -5.19 -7.91
N LEU A 21 -0.93 -3.98 -8.00
CA LEU A 21 -0.54 -2.98 -9.00
C LEU A 21 0.94 -2.58 -8.87
N PHE A 22 1.45 -2.49 -7.64
CA PHE A 22 2.81 -2.07 -7.36
C PHE A 22 3.80 -3.23 -7.14
N ALA A 23 3.33 -4.48 -7.24
CA ALA A 23 4.18 -5.66 -7.15
C ALA A 23 5.36 -5.59 -8.14
N GLY A 24 6.55 -5.93 -7.67
CA GLY A 24 7.78 -5.92 -8.49
C GLY A 24 8.35 -4.53 -8.81
N ARG A 25 7.70 -3.43 -8.39
CA ARG A 25 8.20 -2.06 -8.60
C ARG A 25 9.05 -1.51 -7.44
N GLY A 26 9.31 -2.33 -6.42
CA GLY A 26 9.99 -1.89 -5.19
C GLY A 26 9.20 -0.83 -4.41
N ILE A 27 7.86 -0.85 -4.58
CA ILE A 27 6.93 0.06 -3.91
C ILE A 27 6.10 -0.75 -2.92
N GLU A 28 6.21 -0.40 -1.64
CA GLU A 28 5.40 -0.98 -0.56
C GLU A 28 4.18 -0.09 -0.30
N VAL A 29 3.00 -0.71 -0.28
CA VAL A 29 1.73 -0.03 0.02
C VAL A 29 1.36 -0.30 1.47
N LEU A 30 1.34 0.76 2.27
CA LEU A 30 0.98 0.72 3.69
C LEU A 30 -0.46 1.18 3.90
N SER A 31 -1.15 0.57 4.86
CA SER A 31 -2.44 1.10 5.28
C SER A 31 -2.25 2.34 6.15
N GLN A 32 -3.13 3.34 6.01
CA GLN A 32 -3.16 4.48 6.94
C GLN A 32 -3.26 4.05 8.42
N LYS A 33 -3.90 2.92 8.72
CA LYS A 33 -4.02 2.40 10.10
C LYS A 33 -2.68 2.07 10.75
N GLU A 34 -1.63 1.89 9.97
CA GLU A 34 -0.28 1.60 10.48
C GLU A 34 0.42 2.86 11.00
N LEU A 35 -0.14 4.05 10.75
CA LEU A 35 0.47 5.34 11.12
C LEU A 35 -0.17 6.00 12.36
N GLY A 36 -1.16 5.36 12.99
CA GLY A 36 -1.91 5.93 14.12
C GLY A 36 -3.31 6.38 13.72
#